data_AF-A0AAV2GRB1-F1
#
_entry.id   AF-A0AAV2GRB1-F1
#
_cell.length_a   1.000
_cell.length_b   1.000
_cell.length_c   1.000
_cell.angle_alpha   90.00
_cell.angle_beta   90.00
_cell.angle_gamma   90.00
#
_symmetry.space_group_name_H-M   'P 1'
#
loop_
_entity.id
_entity.type
_entity.pdbx_description
1 polymer ?
#
loop_
_entity_poly.entity_id
_entity_poly.type
_entity_poly.pdbx_seq_one_letter_code
_entity_poly.pdbx_strand_id
1 'polypeptide(L)'
;MSSISVSKTAAIFFFFVALSSYVSGKKSGDVTELQIGVKHKPETCEIQAHKGDKIKVHYRGKLTDGTVFDSSFERGDPIEFELSSGQVIKGWDQGLLGMCVGEKRKLKIPSKLGYGDQGSPPTIPGGATLIFDTELVAVNGKTKSGETASPKDSEL
;
A
#
# COMPACT_ATOMS: atom_id res chain seq x y z
N MET A 1 0.11 -80.93 16.48
CA MET A 1 0.10 -79.72 17.33
C MET A 1 1.55 -79.35 17.65
N SER A 2 2.09 -78.31 17.01
CA SER A 2 3.29 -77.57 17.41
C SER A 2 3.38 -76.33 16.54
N SER A 3 3.48 -75.17 17.18
CA SER A 3 3.32 -73.83 16.61
C SER A 3 4.66 -73.15 16.31
N ILE A 4 4.61 -72.06 15.51
CA ILE A 4 5.60 -70.95 15.36
C ILE A 4 6.74 -71.29 14.37
N SER A 5 7.05 -70.52 13.32
CA SER A 5 7.45 -69.11 13.32
C SER A 5 7.28 -68.46 11.93
N VAL A 6 6.55 -67.35 11.85
CA VAL A 6 6.52 -66.48 10.66
C VAL A 6 7.67 -65.48 10.78
N SER A 7 8.66 -65.60 9.91
CA SER A 7 9.76 -64.61 9.82
C SER A 7 9.28 -63.35 9.11
N LYS A 8 9.53 -62.23 9.79
CA LYS A 8 9.37 -60.86 9.33
C LYS A 8 10.36 -60.57 8.19
N THR A 9 9.87 -60.12 7.04
CA THR A 9 10.64 -59.21 6.18
C THR A 9 9.68 -58.21 5.54
N ALA A 10 9.87 -56.96 5.96
CA ALA A 10 9.17 -55.78 5.46
C ALA A 10 9.57 -55.52 4.01
N ALA A 11 8.58 -55.38 3.13
CA ALA A 11 8.73 -54.69 1.87
C ALA A 11 7.83 -53.46 1.95
N ILE A 12 8.42 -52.37 2.44
CA ILE A 12 7.87 -51.02 2.39
C ILE A 12 7.72 -50.67 0.92
N PHE A 13 6.56 -50.99 0.35
CA PHE A 13 6.19 -50.54 -0.98
C PHE A 13 6.03 -49.03 -0.89
N PHE A 14 6.88 -48.34 -1.65
CA PHE A 14 6.93 -46.93 -1.91
C PHE A 14 5.53 -46.30 -2.04
N PHE A 15 4.99 -45.83 -0.92
CA PHE A 15 4.12 -44.67 -0.93
C PHE A 15 5.04 -43.47 -1.23
N PHE A 16 5.39 -43.30 -2.51
CA PHE A 16 5.73 -41.98 -3.02
C PHE A 16 4.44 -41.18 -2.92
N VAL A 17 4.16 -40.69 -1.71
CA VAL A 17 3.28 -39.56 -1.51
C VAL A 17 3.92 -38.47 -2.34
N ALA A 18 3.44 -38.31 -3.57
CA ALA A 18 3.56 -37.05 -4.29
C ALA A 18 2.73 -36.05 -3.49
N LEU A 19 3.28 -35.64 -2.34
CA LEU A 19 2.92 -34.42 -1.68
C LEU A 19 3.48 -33.36 -2.62
N SER A 20 2.70 -33.11 -3.67
CA SER A 20 2.86 -31.96 -4.54
C SER A 20 2.71 -30.79 -3.60
N SER A 21 3.86 -30.38 -3.06
CA SER A 21 4.00 -29.23 -2.21
C SER A 21 3.76 -28.10 -3.19
N TYR A 22 2.52 -27.63 -3.21
CA TYR A 22 2.16 -26.40 -3.88
C TYR A 22 2.85 -25.28 -3.10
N VAL A 23 4.15 -25.12 -3.35
CA VAL A 23 4.90 -23.94 -2.96
C VAL A 23 4.36 -22.84 -3.85
N SER A 24 3.29 -22.19 -3.40
CA SER A 24 2.91 -20.88 -3.92
C SER A 24 4.09 -19.95 -3.66
N GLY A 25 4.92 -19.77 -4.69
CA GLY A 25 6.04 -18.85 -4.68
C GLY A 25 5.53 -17.44 -4.46
N LYS A 26 5.54 -16.98 -3.21
CA LYS A 26 5.25 -15.60 -2.86
C LYS A 26 6.32 -14.73 -3.55
N LYS A 27 5.95 -14.00 -4.60
CA LYS A 27 6.86 -13.09 -5.30
C LYS A 27 7.43 -12.12 -4.25
N SER A 28 8.75 -11.95 -4.22
CA SER A 28 9.50 -11.26 -3.15
C SER A 28 9.10 -9.79 -2.89
N GLY A 29 8.19 -9.23 -3.69
CA GLY A 29 7.66 -7.87 -3.53
C GLY A 29 6.31 -7.79 -2.81
N ASP A 30 5.55 -8.88 -2.71
CA ASP A 30 4.15 -8.80 -2.29
C ASP A 30 3.97 -8.76 -0.77
N VAL A 31 3.04 -7.90 -0.32
CA VAL A 31 2.61 -7.83 1.08
C VAL A 31 1.16 -8.27 1.20
N THR A 32 0.78 -8.77 2.38
CA THR A 32 -0.60 -9.17 2.67
C THR A 32 -1.37 -8.11 3.42
N GLU A 33 -0.67 -7.22 4.13
CA GLU A 33 -1.24 -6.12 4.90
C GLU A 33 -0.59 -4.80 4.52
N LEU A 34 -1.28 -3.70 4.80
CA LEU A 34 -0.74 -2.36 4.65
C LEU A 34 0.51 -2.19 5.54
N GLN A 35 1.61 -1.73 4.94
CA GLN A 35 2.80 -1.34 5.69
C GLN A 35 3.00 0.17 5.54
N ILE A 36 3.20 0.85 6.67
CA ILE A 36 3.38 2.30 6.74
C ILE A 36 4.79 2.57 7.29
N GLY A 37 5.65 3.17 6.48
CA GLY A 37 6.96 3.64 6.91
C GLY A 37 7.03 5.15 6.93
N VAL A 38 7.28 5.78 8.08
CA VAL A 38 7.52 7.23 8.15
C VAL A 38 8.92 7.53 7.62
N LYS A 39 9.01 8.38 6.59
CA LYS A 39 10.26 8.80 5.94
C LYS A 39 10.80 10.11 6.48
N HIS A 40 9.89 11.02 6.85
CA HIS A 40 10.21 12.26 7.51
C HIS A 40 9.03 12.66 8.37
N LYS A 41 9.29 13.08 9.61
CA LYS A 41 8.28 13.64 10.51
C LYS A 41 8.71 15.07 10.88
N PRO A 42 7.84 16.07 10.75
CA PRO A 42 8.12 17.42 11.24
C PRO A 42 8.40 17.42 12.75
N GLU A 43 9.20 18.37 13.21
CA GLU A 43 9.53 18.53 14.64
C GLU A 43 8.27 18.81 15.48
N THR A 44 7.36 19.64 14.96
CA THR A 44 6.05 19.92 15.55
C THR A 44 4.92 19.42 14.65
N CYS A 45 3.83 18.96 15.26
CA CYS A 45 2.65 18.47 14.56
C CYS A 45 1.44 19.37 14.86
N GLU A 46 1.52 20.62 14.41
CA GLU A 46 0.47 21.62 14.69
C GLU A 46 -0.81 21.36 13.89
N ILE A 47 -0.65 20.84 12.67
CA ILE A 47 -1.76 20.50 11.77
C ILE A 47 -1.65 19.01 11.46
N GLN A 48 -2.63 18.24 11.93
CA GLN A 48 -2.69 16.79 11.77
C GLN A 48 -3.96 16.40 11.00
N ALA A 49 -3.83 15.42 10.10
CA ALA A 49 -4.92 14.89 9.30
C ALA A 49 -5.79 13.90 10.08
N HIS A 50 -7.09 14.13 10.08
CA HIS A 50 -8.11 13.30 10.69
C HIS A 50 -9.15 12.85 9.65
N LYS A 51 -9.96 11.86 10.03
CA LYS A 51 -11.09 11.40 9.21
C LYS A 51 -12.04 12.56 8.89
N GLY A 52 -12.41 12.69 7.61
CA GLY A 52 -13.29 13.75 7.12
C GLY A 52 -12.57 15.04 6.75
N ASP A 53 -11.27 15.16 7.04
CA ASP A 53 -10.51 16.31 6.58
C ASP A 53 -10.30 16.26 5.06
N LYS A 54 -10.35 17.42 4.43
CA LYS A 54 -9.90 17.60 3.06
C LYS A 54 -8.38 17.77 3.06
N ILE A 55 -7.65 16.83 2.47
CA ILE A 55 -6.18 16.84 2.50
C ILE A 55 -5.60 17.00 1.09
N LYS A 56 -4.44 17.67 1.00
CA LYS A 56 -3.62 17.72 -0.21
C LYS A 56 -2.36 16.88 -0.04
N VAL A 57 -2.09 15.99 -0.99
CA VAL A 57 -0.99 15.03 -0.88
C VAL A 57 -0.16 15.00 -2.17
N HIS A 58 1.15 15.20 -2.03
CA HIS A 58 2.08 14.83 -3.09
C HIS A 58 2.40 13.35 -3.01
N TYR A 59 2.60 12.70 -4.15
CA TYR A 59 2.87 11.27 -4.22
C TYR A 59 3.66 10.85 -5.46
N ARG A 60 4.30 9.68 -5.33
CA ARG A 60 4.82 8.90 -6.44
C ARG A 60 4.42 7.44 -6.24
N GLY A 61 3.62 6.90 -7.15
CA GLY A 61 3.16 5.52 -7.18
C GLY A 61 4.02 4.65 -8.07
N LYS A 62 4.46 3.51 -7.55
CA LYS A 62 5.31 2.53 -8.25
C LYS A 62 4.87 1.10 -8.02
N LEU A 63 5.15 0.24 -9.00
CA LEU A 63 5.08 -1.21 -8.85
C LEU A 63 6.31 -1.74 -8.09
N THR A 64 6.26 -3.00 -7.68
CA THR A 64 7.35 -3.65 -6.90
C THR A 64 8.64 -3.85 -7.70
N ASP A 65 8.58 -3.79 -9.03
CA ASP A 65 9.74 -3.77 -9.93
C ASP A 65 10.35 -2.37 -10.09
N GLY A 66 9.75 -1.33 -9.49
CA GLY A 66 10.21 0.06 -9.54
C GLY A 66 9.58 0.90 -10.65
N THR A 67 8.77 0.30 -11.54
CA THR A 67 8.05 1.03 -12.60
C THR A 67 7.13 2.07 -11.98
N VAL A 68 7.34 3.34 -12.31
CA VAL A 68 6.45 4.44 -11.89
C VAL A 68 5.22 4.43 -12.79
N PHE A 69 4.03 4.35 -12.20
CA PHE A 69 2.78 4.43 -12.95
C PHE A 69 2.12 5.80 -12.85
N ASP A 70 2.42 6.57 -11.80
CA ASP A 70 1.86 7.91 -11.60
C ASP A 70 2.70 8.74 -10.59
N SER A 71 2.79 10.06 -10.79
CA SER A 71 3.41 10.97 -9.83
C SER A 71 2.87 12.40 -9.92
N SER A 72 2.42 12.95 -8.80
CA SER A 72 2.07 14.37 -8.71
C SER A 72 3.28 15.29 -8.60
N PHE A 73 4.44 14.79 -8.15
CA PHE A 73 5.67 15.57 -8.13
C PHE A 73 6.10 16.01 -9.54
N GLU A 74 5.89 15.16 -10.55
CA GLU A 74 6.24 15.45 -11.94
C GLU A 74 5.26 16.45 -12.58
N ARG A 75 4.00 16.45 -12.14
CA ARG A 75 2.98 17.43 -12.56
C ARG A 75 3.07 18.76 -11.82
N GLY A 76 3.70 18.78 -10.64
CA GLY A 76 3.71 19.94 -9.75
C GLY A 76 2.39 20.23 -9.04
N ASP A 77 1.40 19.32 -9.12
CA ASP A 77 0.05 19.53 -8.57
C ASP A 77 -0.36 18.38 -7.63
N PRO A 78 -0.42 18.61 -6.30
CA PRO A 78 -0.90 17.62 -5.33
C PRO A 78 -2.34 17.19 -5.58
N ILE A 79 -2.68 15.94 -5.26
CA ILE A 79 -4.08 15.51 -5.28
C ILE A 79 -4.80 15.97 -4.01
N GLU A 80 -6.04 16.45 -4.16
CA GLU A 80 -6.94 16.80 -3.06
C GLU A 80 -8.11 15.80 -2.98
N PHE A 81 -8.42 15.33 -1.76
CA PHE A 81 -9.56 14.45 -1.49
C PHE A 81 -9.95 14.50 0.00
N GLU A 82 -11.12 13.96 0.33
CA GLU A 82 -11.58 13.80 1.71
C GLU A 82 -11.05 12.49 2.33
N LEU A 83 -10.33 12.59 3.45
CA LEU A 83 -9.65 11.45 4.06
C LEU A 83 -10.64 10.48 4.73
N SER A 84 -10.47 9.18 4.45
CA SER A 84 -11.32 8.10 5.00
C SER A 84 -12.79 8.20 4.58
N SER A 85 -13.03 8.68 3.36
CA SER A 85 -14.35 8.80 2.73
C SER A 85 -14.61 7.75 1.65
N GLY A 86 -13.59 6.98 1.25
CA GLY A 86 -13.68 6.04 0.13
C GLY A 86 -13.48 6.66 -1.26
N GLN A 87 -13.07 7.93 -1.35
CA GLN A 87 -12.75 8.60 -2.61
C GLN A 87 -11.47 8.08 -3.28
N VAL A 88 -10.57 7.48 -2.49
CA VAL A 88 -9.30 6.91 -2.94
C VAL A 88 -9.21 5.43 -2.51
N ILE A 89 -8.15 4.74 -2.94
CA ILE A 89 -7.92 3.35 -2.54
C ILE A 89 -7.82 3.22 -1.00
N LYS A 90 -8.33 2.12 -0.46
CA LYS A 90 -8.42 1.88 1.00
C LYS A 90 -7.07 2.02 1.72
N GLY A 91 -5.97 1.67 1.06
CA GLY A 91 -4.63 1.80 1.61
C GLY A 91 -4.21 3.25 1.85
N TRP A 92 -4.73 4.21 1.08
CA TRP A 92 -4.54 5.64 1.34
C TRP A 92 -5.42 6.13 2.49
N ASP A 93 -6.69 5.76 2.48
CA ASP A 93 -7.64 6.09 3.57
C ASP A 93 -7.14 5.65 4.94
N GLN A 94 -6.42 4.53 5.01
CA GLN A 94 -5.80 4.02 6.23
C GLN A 94 -4.38 4.58 6.46
N GLY A 95 -3.57 4.64 5.39
CA GLY A 95 -2.14 4.94 5.48
C GLY A 95 -1.80 6.39 5.79
N LEU A 96 -2.72 7.31 5.51
CA LEU A 96 -2.51 8.76 5.64
C LEU A 96 -3.12 9.36 6.91
N LEU A 97 -3.90 8.58 7.66
CA LEU A 97 -4.46 9.01 8.95
C LEU A 97 -3.35 9.42 9.93
N GLY A 98 -3.60 10.53 10.64
CA GLY A 98 -2.70 11.05 11.65
C GLY A 98 -1.38 11.62 11.13
N MET A 99 -1.23 11.82 9.81
CA MET A 99 -0.07 12.54 9.27
C MET A 99 -0.07 14.00 9.72
N CYS A 100 1.11 14.52 10.03
CA CYS A 100 1.33 15.94 10.23
C CYS A 100 1.59 16.63 8.88
N VAL A 101 1.16 17.88 8.69
CA VAL A 101 1.53 18.64 7.49
C VAL A 101 3.05 18.73 7.36
N GLY A 102 3.58 18.37 6.19
CA GLY A 102 5.00 18.21 5.89
C GLY A 102 5.56 16.81 6.19
N GLU A 103 4.80 15.91 6.81
CA GLU A 103 5.20 14.51 7.02
C GLU A 103 5.28 13.77 5.68
N LYS A 104 6.28 12.91 5.56
CA LYS A 104 6.47 12.02 4.40
C LYS A 104 6.36 10.57 4.83
N ARG A 105 5.58 9.78 4.09
CA ARG A 105 5.41 8.34 4.35
C ARG A 105 5.74 7.54 3.10
N LYS A 106 6.14 6.29 3.32
CA LYS A 106 6.18 5.25 2.32
C LYS A 106 5.11 4.22 2.67
N LEU A 107 4.11 4.08 1.81
CA LEU A 107 3.05 3.09 1.93
C LEU A 107 3.37 1.92 1.01
N LYS A 108 3.28 0.70 1.54
CA LYS A 108 3.27 -0.53 0.74
C LYS A 108 1.92 -1.19 0.88
N ILE A 109 1.14 -1.15 -0.20
CA ILE A 109 -0.29 -1.41 -0.20
C ILE A 109 -0.54 -2.75 -0.91
N PRO A 110 -1.09 -3.76 -0.22
CA PRO A 110 -1.50 -5.01 -0.86
C PRO A 110 -2.64 -4.76 -1.85
N SER A 111 -2.75 -5.59 -2.89
CA SER A 111 -3.78 -5.44 -3.93
C SER A 111 -5.20 -5.28 -3.38
N LYS A 112 -5.55 -6.04 -2.33
CA LYS A 112 -6.86 -5.97 -1.64
C LYS A 112 -7.22 -4.59 -1.05
N LEU A 113 -6.22 -3.74 -0.81
CA LEU A 113 -6.36 -2.35 -0.35
C LEU A 113 -6.02 -1.32 -1.45
N GLY A 114 -5.66 -1.80 -2.64
CA GLY A 114 -5.42 -1.04 -3.87
C GLY A 114 -6.50 -1.36 -4.91
N TYR A 115 -6.06 -1.84 -6.09
CA TYR A 115 -6.93 -2.11 -7.24
C TYR A 115 -7.40 -3.58 -7.37
N GLY A 116 -7.16 -4.41 -6.34
CA GLY A 116 -7.61 -5.80 -6.29
C GLY A 116 -7.09 -6.67 -7.45
N ASP A 117 -7.84 -7.72 -7.76
CA ASP A 117 -7.47 -8.69 -8.81
C ASP A 117 -7.70 -8.16 -10.23
N GLN A 118 -8.48 -7.09 -10.37
CA GLN A 118 -8.73 -6.45 -11.67
C GLN A 118 -7.60 -5.48 -12.08
N GLY A 119 -6.91 -4.90 -11.10
CA GLY A 119 -5.89 -3.90 -11.36
C GLY A 119 -6.49 -2.60 -11.92
N SER A 120 -5.67 -1.83 -12.61
CA SER A 120 -6.07 -0.64 -13.39
C SER A 120 -5.31 -0.68 -14.73
N PRO A 121 -5.83 -1.41 -15.72
CA PRO A 121 -5.18 -1.54 -17.01
C PRO A 121 -5.04 -0.18 -17.73
N PRO A 122 -3.97 0.03 -18.52
CA PRO A 122 -2.92 -0.94 -18.85
C PRO A 122 -1.72 -0.94 -17.88
N THR A 123 -1.67 0.00 -16.93
CA THR A 123 -0.44 0.28 -16.14
C THR A 123 -0.32 -0.51 -14.85
N ILE A 124 -1.44 -0.84 -14.20
CA ILE A 124 -1.45 -1.57 -12.94
C ILE A 124 -2.06 -2.95 -13.18
N PRO A 125 -1.28 -4.04 -13.12
CA PRO A 125 -1.82 -5.38 -13.28
C PRO A 125 -2.68 -5.79 -12.08
N GLY A 126 -3.57 -6.75 -12.32
CA GLY A 126 -4.33 -7.41 -11.26
C GLY A 126 -3.42 -8.05 -10.20
N GLY A 127 -3.83 -7.97 -8.93
CA GLY A 127 -3.06 -8.55 -7.82
C GLY A 127 -1.80 -7.78 -7.44
N ALA A 128 -1.54 -6.62 -8.06
CA ALA A 128 -0.33 -5.84 -7.80
C ALA A 128 -0.28 -5.26 -6.37
N THR A 129 0.87 -5.45 -5.72
CA THR A 129 1.28 -4.63 -4.59
C THR A 129 1.77 -3.27 -5.08
N LEU A 130 1.29 -2.19 -4.46
CA LEU A 130 1.65 -0.82 -4.82
C LEU A 130 2.58 -0.22 -3.78
N ILE A 131 3.53 0.60 -4.23
CA ILE A 131 4.42 1.37 -3.39
C ILE A 131 4.17 2.84 -3.64
N PHE A 132 3.84 3.59 -2.59
CA PHE A 132 3.68 5.04 -2.67
C PHE A 132 4.66 5.73 -1.73
N ASP A 133 5.41 6.69 -2.26
CA ASP A 133 6.06 7.71 -1.44
C ASP A 133 5.13 8.93 -1.43
N THR A 134 4.71 9.38 -0.25
CA THR A 134 3.71 10.46 -0.05
C THR A 134 4.24 11.58 0.82
N GLU A 135 3.68 12.77 0.66
CA GLU A 135 3.94 13.96 1.46
C GLU A 135 2.62 14.71 1.69
N LEU A 136 2.25 14.92 2.96
CA LEU A 136 1.06 15.69 3.31
C LEU A 136 1.36 17.19 3.16
N VAL A 137 0.69 17.85 2.23
CA VAL A 137 0.93 19.26 1.89
C VAL A 137 0.00 20.18 2.67
N ALA A 138 -1.27 19.80 2.82
CA ALA A 138 -2.26 20.63 3.52
C ALA A 138 -3.38 19.80 4.14
N VAL A 139 -4.02 20.36 5.16
CA VAL A 139 -5.26 19.85 5.77
C VAL A 139 -6.24 21.01 5.88
N ASN A 140 -7.42 20.88 5.29
CA ASN A 140 -8.46 21.91 5.23
C ASN A 140 -7.92 23.28 4.80
N GLY A 141 -7.04 23.30 3.79
CA GLY A 141 -6.41 24.51 3.25
C GLY A 141 -5.25 25.07 4.08
N LYS A 142 -4.90 24.48 5.22
CA LYS A 142 -3.79 24.93 6.09
C LYS A 142 -2.48 24.21 5.75
N THR A 143 -1.38 24.97 5.68
CA THR A 143 -0.02 24.49 5.32
C THR A 143 0.99 24.76 6.46
N LYS A 144 2.22 24.21 6.36
CA LYS A 144 3.26 24.27 7.42
C LYS A 144 3.81 25.67 7.70
N SER A 145 3.93 26.52 6.70
CA SER A 145 4.17 27.95 6.87
C SER A 145 2.80 28.61 6.86
N GLY A 146 2.34 29.17 7.98
CA GLY A 146 0.97 29.68 8.16
C GLY A 146 0.51 30.72 7.13
N GLU A 147 0.25 30.26 5.92
CA GLU A 147 -0.10 31.04 4.75
C GLU A 147 -1.23 30.28 4.07
N THR A 148 -2.44 30.80 4.31
CA THR A 148 -3.64 30.48 3.55
C THR A 148 -3.26 30.47 2.08
N ALA A 149 -3.53 29.37 1.37
CA ALA A 149 -3.50 29.40 -0.09
C ALA A 149 -4.53 30.45 -0.54
N SER A 150 -4.08 31.68 -0.78
CA SER A 150 -4.91 32.75 -1.32
C SER A 150 -5.54 32.28 -2.63
N PRO A 151 -6.85 32.49 -2.84
CA PRO A 151 -7.50 32.22 -4.10
C PRO A 151 -6.89 33.17 -5.13
N LYS A 152 -6.07 32.65 -6.03
CA LYS A 152 -5.74 33.34 -7.27
C LYS A 152 -6.68 32.80 -8.35
N ASP A 153 -7.47 33.74 -8.87
CA ASP A 153 -8.06 33.75 -10.21
C ASP A 153 -9.39 32.99 -10.39
N SER A 154 -10.50 33.65 -10.07
CA SER A 154 -11.70 33.67 -10.94
C SER A 154 -12.67 34.77 -10.52
N GLU A 155 -12.29 36.03 -10.80
CA GLU A 155 -13.26 37.07 -11.16
C GLU A 155 -13.11 37.24 -12.68
N LEU A 156 -14.15 36.84 -13.43
CA LEU A 156 -14.54 37.34 -14.74
C LEU A 156 -16.02 37.03 -14.95
#